data_AF-A0A7S6M9B3-F1
#
_entry.id   AF-A0A7S6M9B3-F1
#
_cell.length_a   1.000
_cell.length_b   1.000
_cell.length_c   1.000
_cell.angle_alpha   90.00
_cell.angle_beta   90.00
_cell.angle_gamma   90.00
#
_symmetry.space_group_name_H-M   'P 1'
#
loop_
_entity.id
_entity.type
_entity.pdbx_description
1 polymer ?
#
loop_
_entity_poly.entity_id
_entity_poly.type
_entity_poly.pdbx_seq_one_letter_code
_entity_poly.pdbx_strand_id
1 'polypeptide(L)'
;MLKVYLAGAVRGTSGRWRDEIPAIPGVLFMHPGAEIPGPDPELRTELYTPADRLAVRHCDILLAYCDRIEGGHGTAAEIGMAVALGKELLVVCPTEASRYVWRFAAGCTPQVCTSLAQAVEIIRYAAAQVGGAARCAAEPVR
;
A
#
# COMPACT_ATOMS: atom_id res chain seq x y z
N MET A 1 -7.43 10.18 10.61
CA MET A 1 -6.58 8.97 10.63
C MET A 1 -6.45 8.52 9.19
N LEU A 2 -5.22 8.44 8.67
CA LEU A 2 -4.92 8.03 7.30
C LEU A 2 -5.00 6.51 7.18
N LYS A 3 -5.69 6.00 6.15
CA LYS A 3 -5.86 4.56 5.92
C LYS A 3 -5.00 4.10 4.75
N VAL A 4 -4.10 3.16 5.01
CA VAL A 4 -3.18 2.63 4.00
C VAL A 4 -3.47 1.15 3.79
N TYR A 5 -3.82 0.75 2.57
CA TYR A 5 -3.90 -0.65 2.20
C TYR A 5 -2.55 -1.15 1.68
N LEU A 6 -2.07 -2.27 2.21
CA LEU A 6 -0.78 -2.89 1.85
C LEU A 6 -1.02 -4.05 0.89
N ALA A 7 -0.77 -3.82 -0.38
CA ALA A 7 -0.88 -4.81 -1.46
C ALA A 7 0.49 -5.43 -1.76
N GLY A 8 0.56 -6.75 -1.85
CA GLY A 8 1.80 -7.46 -2.18
C GLY A 8 1.76 -8.91 -1.71
N ALA A 9 2.85 -9.65 -1.94
CA ALA A 9 2.94 -11.04 -1.53
C ALA A 9 2.72 -11.20 -0.02
N VAL A 10 1.81 -12.12 0.36
CA VAL A 10 1.40 -12.37 1.75
C VAL A 10 2.19 -13.53 2.37
N ARG A 11 2.56 -14.53 1.56
CA ARG A 11 3.30 -15.74 1.96
C ARG A 11 4.59 -15.93 1.16
N GLY A 12 5.45 -16.84 1.63
CA GLY A 12 6.71 -17.20 0.97
C GLY A 12 7.89 -16.35 1.42
N THR A 13 9.02 -16.47 0.72
CA THR A 13 10.27 -15.75 1.06
C THR A 13 10.13 -14.23 0.98
N SER A 14 9.09 -13.74 0.30
CA SER A 14 8.78 -12.33 0.12
C SER A 14 7.60 -11.84 0.97
N GLY A 15 7.07 -12.60 1.94
CA GLY A 15 5.88 -12.19 2.72
C GLY A 15 6.17 -11.26 3.92
N ARG A 16 7.44 -11.13 4.31
CA ARG A 16 7.91 -10.44 5.52
C ARG A 16 8.16 -8.93 5.35
N TRP A 17 8.05 -8.41 4.14
CA TRP A 17 8.29 -6.99 3.85
C TRP A 17 7.39 -6.05 4.66
N ARG A 18 6.19 -6.51 5.05
CA ARG A 18 5.26 -5.76 5.91
C ARG A 18 5.80 -5.57 7.33
N ASP A 19 6.61 -6.51 7.82
CA ASP A 19 7.23 -6.43 9.14
C ASP A 19 8.29 -5.31 9.19
N GLU A 20 8.77 -4.86 8.02
CA GLU A 20 9.70 -3.74 7.88
C GLU A 20 8.99 -2.37 7.97
N ILE A 21 7.65 -2.34 7.90
CA ILE A 21 6.87 -1.11 8.02
C ILE A 21 6.70 -0.78 9.51
N PRO A 22 7.28 0.32 10.01
CA PRO A 22 7.10 0.70 11.40
C PRO A 22 5.67 1.18 11.64
N ALA A 23 5.21 1.10 12.90
CA ALA A 23 4.02 1.81 13.31
C ALA A 23 4.19 3.32 13.07
N ILE A 24 3.17 3.96 12.48
CA ILE A 24 3.15 5.40 12.21
C ILE A 24 1.95 6.00 12.95
N PRO A 25 2.14 7.00 13.82
CA PRO A 25 1.03 7.67 14.51
C PRO A 25 0.00 8.22 13.51
N GLY A 26 -1.28 7.96 13.78
CA GLY A 26 -2.38 8.44 12.95
C GLY A 26 -2.59 7.67 11.65
N VAL A 27 -1.89 6.55 11.43
CA VAL A 27 -2.06 5.66 10.29
C VAL A 27 -2.71 4.34 10.71
N LEU A 28 -3.71 3.90 9.96
CA LEU A 28 -4.28 2.56 10.03
C LEU A 28 -3.82 1.76 8.81
N PHE A 29 -3.00 0.73 9.04
CA PHE A 29 -2.62 -0.22 8.00
C PHE A 29 -3.67 -1.33 7.88
N MET A 30 -4.08 -1.60 6.65
CA MET A 30 -4.99 -2.68 6.28
C MET A 30 -4.24 -3.59 5.31
N HIS A 31 -4.37 -4.91 5.43
CA HIS A 31 -3.66 -5.83 4.54
C HIS A 31 -4.40 -7.16 4.41
N PRO A 32 -4.20 -7.87 3.29
CA PRO A 32 -4.67 -9.24 3.13
C PRO A 32 -3.94 -10.14 4.14
N GLY A 33 -4.66 -11.13 4.69
CA GLY A 33 -4.11 -12.05 5.70
C GLY A 33 -3.89 -11.45 7.09
N ALA A 34 -4.57 -10.34 7.43
CA ALA A 34 -4.69 -9.95 8.83
C ALA A 34 -5.32 -11.10 9.63
N GLU A 35 -4.83 -11.35 10.85
CA GLU A 35 -5.38 -12.41 11.71
C GLU A 35 -6.83 -12.08 12.06
N ILE A 36 -7.76 -12.74 11.37
CA ILE A 36 -9.18 -12.73 11.68
C ILE A 36 -9.47 -14.08 12.36
N PRO A 37 -10.07 -14.09 13.57
CA PRO A 37 -10.45 -15.34 14.23
C PRO A 37 -11.31 -16.21 13.30
N GLY A 38 -10.86 -17.42 12.98
CA GLY A 38 -11.56 -18.31 12.05
C GLY A 38 -10.64 -19.26 11.29
N PRO A 39 -11.20 -20.07 10.35
CA PRO A 39 -10.41 -20.89 9.44
C PRO A 39 -9.54 -20.00 8.56
N ASP A 40 -8.39 -20.53 8.11
CA ASP A 40 -7.43 -19.79 7.27
C ASP A 40 -8.16 -19.06 6.13
N PRO A 41 -8.18 -17.71 6.14
CA PRO A 41 -8.97 -16.95 5.18
C PRO A 41 -8.47 -17.14 3.75
N GLU A 42 -7.22 -17.54 3.54
CA GLU A 42 -6.69 -17.83 2.20
C GLU A 42 -7.28 -19.10 1.59
N LEU A 43 -7.79 -20.02 2.41
CA LEU A 43 -8.56 -21.19 1.95
C LEU A 43 -10.04 -20.86 1.69
N ARG A 44 -10.46 -19.63 1.99
CA ARG A 44 -11.84 -19.14 1.88
C ARG A 44 -11.90 -17.93 0.93
N THR A 45 -11.68 -18.18 -0.36
CA THR A 45 -11.72 -17.16 -1.43
C THR A 45 -12.94 -16.24 -1.40
N GLU A 46 -14.08 -16.80 -1.02
CA GLU A 46 -15.36 -16.12 -0.89
C GLU A 46 -15.43 -15.14 0.28
N LEU A 47 -14.52 -15.24 1.25
CA LEU A 47 -14.42 -14.34 2.39
C LEU A 47 -13.32 -13.30 2.18
N TYR A 48 -12.12 -13.73 1.75
CA TYR A 48 -10.99 -12.80 1.64
C TYR A 48 -11.17 -11.82 0.47
N THR A 49 -11.66 -12.27 -0.70
CA THR A 49 -11.74 -11.40 -1.88
C THR A 49 -12.69 -10.22 -1.67
N PRO A 50 -13.91 -10.39 -1.11
CA PRO A 50 -14.76 -9.25 -0.77
C PRO A 50 -14.13 -8.35 0.30
N ALA A 51 -13.43 -8.91 1.29
CA ALA A 51 -12.78 -8.15 2.34
C ALA A 51 -11.67 -7.23 1.79
N ASP A 52 -10.81 -7.74 0.91
CA ASP A 52 -9.75 -6.94 0.26
C ASP A 52 -10.35 -5.84 -0.61
N ARG A 53 -11.39 -6.15 -1.39
CA ARG A 53 -12.11 -5.14 -2.20
C ARG A 53 -12.69 -4.03 -1.33
N LEU A 54 -13.25 -4.36 -0.17
CA LEU A 54 -13.75 -3.36 0.77
C LEU A 54 -12.61 -2.54 1.36
N ALA A 55 -11.50 -3.19 1.75
CA ALA A 55 -10.34 -2.50 2.28
C ALA A 55 -9.73 -1.51 1.27
N VAL A 56 -9.56 -1.92 0.00
CA VAL A 56 -9.14 -1.04 -1.10
C VAL A 56 -10.13 0.11 -1.31
N ARG A 57 -11.44 -0.17 -1.23
CA ARG A 57 -12.46 0.90 -1.35
C ARG A 57 -12.35 1.92 -0.22
N HIS A 58 -12.01 1.50 0.98
CA HIS A 58 -11.96 2.33 2.17
C HIS A 58 -10.60 2.95 2.49
N CYS A 59 -9.53 2.57 1.79
CA CYS A 59 -8.22 3.20 1.97
C CYS A 59 -8.16 4.60 1.35
N ASP A 60 -7.24 5.40 1.86
CA ASP A 60 -6.84 6.69 1.27
C ASP A 60 -5.66 6.46 0.31
N ILE A 61 -4.73 5.60 0.71
CA ILE A 61 -3.53 5.22 -0.05
C ILE A 61 -3.51 3.70 -0.24
N LEU A 62 -3.19 3.23 -1.44
CA LEU A 62 -2.74 1.86 -1.69
C LEU A 62 -1.22 1.87 -1.86
N LEU A 63 -0.51 1.15 -0.98
CA LEU A 63 0.92 0.86 -1.13
C LEU A 63 1.07 -0.54 -1.72
N ALA A 64 1.63 -0.63 -2.91
CA ALA A 64 1.91 -1.89 -3.60
C ALA A 64 3.40 -2.23 -3.53
N TYR A 65 3.77 -3.31 -2.83
CA TYR A 65 5.12 -3.84 -2.85
C TYR A 65 5.30 -4.84 -3.98
N CYS A 66 5.98 -4.40 -5.03
CA CYS A 66 6.11 -5.08 -6.31
C CYS A 66 7.55 -5.62 -6.48
N ASP A 67 7.93 -6.65 -5.72
CA ASP A 67 9.27 -7.26 -5.81
C ASP A 67 9.40 -8.27 -6.97
N ARG A 68 8.37 -9.10 -7.22
CA ARG A 68 8.32 -10.20 -8.20
C ARG A 68 6.88 -10.46 -8.66
N ILE A 69 6.69 -11.37 -9.64
CA ILE A 69 5.38 -11.72 -10.20
C ILE A 69 4.69 -12.87 -9.44
N GLU A 70 5.45 -13.76 -8.79
CA GLU A 70 4.88 -14.96 -8.17
C GLU A 70 3.79 -14.57 -7.15
N GLY A 71 2.53 -14.90 -7.44
CA GLY A 71 1.37 -14.50 -6.63
C GLY A 71 0.87 -13.06 -6.84
N GLY A 72 1.47 -12.27 -7.73
CA GLY A 72 1.17 -10.85 -7.97
C GLY A 72 -0.13 -10.56 -8.71
N HIS A 73 -0.89 -11.56 -9.16
CA HIS A 73 -2.16 -11.33 -9.86
C HIS A 73 -3.20 -10.63 -8.98
N GLY A 74 -3.28 -10.97 -7.69
CA GLY A 74 -4.15 -10.28 -6.73
C GLY A 74 -3.76 -8.81 -6.57
N THR A 75 -2.47 -8.57 -6.34
CA THR A 75 -1.90 -7.22 -6.24
C THR A 75 -2.14 -6.37 -7.51
N ALA A 76 -2.01 -6.96 -8.69
CA ALA A 76 -2.33 -6.26 -9.94
C ALA A 76 -3.83 -5.86 -10.03
N ALA A 77 -4.73 -6.74 -9.58
CA ALA A 77 -6.16 -6.44 -9.53
C ALA A 77 -6.49 -5.34 -8.50
N GLU A 78 -5.86 -5.37 -7.33
CA GLU A 78 -5.98 -4.35 -6.29
C GLU A 78 -5.50 -2.98 -6.78
N ILE A 79 -4.34 -2.93 -7.44
CA ILE A 79 -3.81 -1.72 -8.07
C ILE A 79 -4.81 -1.18 -9.11
N GLY A 80 -5.28 -2.05 -10.01
CA GLY A 80 -6.25 -1.65 -11.04
C GLY A 80 -7.53 -1.06 -10.45
N MET A 81 -8.04 -1.67 -9.36
CA MET A 81 -9.21 -1.16 -8.63
C MET A 81 -8.91 0.18 -7.95
N ALA A 82 -7.75 0.34 -7.31
CA ALA A 82 -7.36 1.59 -6.66
C ALA A 82 -7.24 2.74 -7.67
N VAL A 83 -6.64 2.50 -8.83
CA VAL A 83 -6.56 3.46 -9.93
C VAL A 83 -7.97 3.86 -10.40
N ALA A 84 -8.86 2.89 -10.63
CA ALA A 84 -10.23 3.17 -11.07
C ALA A 84 -11.05 3.97 -10.03
N LEU A 85 -10.73 3.82 -8.74
CA LEU A 85 -11.36 4.54 -7.64
C LEU A 85 -10.71 5.89 -7.32
N GLY A 86 -9.66 6.29 -8.04
CA GLY A 86 -8.92 7.53 -7.79
C GLY A 86 -8.20 7.55 -6.45
N LYS A 87 -7.72 6.39 -5.98
CA LYS A 87 -6.91 6.31 -4.76
C LYS A 87 -5.49 6.79 -5.03
N GLU A 88 -4.84 7.32 -4.00
CA GLU A 88 -3.41 7.58 -4.05
C GLU A 88 -2.65 6.26 -4.12
N LEU A 89 -1.66 6.16 -5.02
CA LEU A 89 -0.96 4.92 -5.31
C LEU A 89 0.54 5.07 -5.09
N LEU A 90 1.07 4.32 -4.13
CA LEU A 90 2.50 4.20 -3.89
C LEU A 90 3.00 2.84 -4.37
N VAL A 91 3.63 2.81 -5.53
CA VAL A 91 4.25 1.59 -6.07
C VAL A 91 5.69 1.50 -5.61
N VAL A 92 6.06 0.40 -4.96
CA VAL A 92 7.43 0.11 -4.52
C VAL A 92 8.02 -0.98 -5.40
N CYS A 93 9.02 -0.63 -6.21
CA CYS A 93 9.77 -1.57 -7.03
C CYS A 93 11.23 -1.60 -6.53
N PRO A 94 11.61 -2.57 -5.67
CA PRO A 94 12.93 -2.61 -5.05
C PRO A 94 14.09 -2.87 -6.04
N THR A 95 13.78 -3.29 -7.27
CA THR A 95 14.78 -3.55 -8.32
C THR A 95 14.31 -3.04 -9.68
N GLU A 96 15.24 -2.77 -10.59
CA GLU A 96 14.87 -2.40 -11.97
C GLU A 96 14.10 -3.52 -12.69
N ALA A 97 14.46 -4.78 -12.42
CA ALA A 97 13.76 -5.93 -12.95
C ALA A 97 12.28 -5.94 -12.52
N SER A 98 12.02 -5.67 -11.24
CA SER A 98 10.64 -5.61 -10.75
C SER A 98 9.90 -4.40 -11.32
N ARG A 99 10.56 -3.25 -11.47
CA ARG A 99 9.98 -2.08 -12.16
C ARG A 99 9.60 -2.38 -13.61
N TYR A 100 10.43 -3.11 -14.35
CA TYR A 100 10.16 -3.49 -15.75
C TYR A 100 8.97 -4.45 -15.86
N VAL A 101 8.92 -5.43 -14.98
CA VAL A 101 7.81 -6.38 -14.87
C VAL A 101 6.50 -5.64 -14.56
N TRP A 102 6.53 -4.76 -13.56
CA TRP A 102 5.38 -3.99 -13.09
C TRP A 102 5.21 -2.66 -13.81
N ARG A 103 5.80 -2.49 -15.02
CA ARG A 103 5.84 -1.22 -15.75
C ARG A 103 4.48 -0.55 -15.95
N PHE A 104 3.42 -1.34 -16.07
CA PHE A 104 2.06 -0.79 -16.19
C PHE A 104 1.61 -0.18 -14.87
N ALA A 105 1.72 -0.90 -13.75
CA ALA A 105 1.43 -0.37 -12.42
C ALA A 105 2.32 0.84 -12.08
N ALA A 106 3.62 0.76 -12.40
CA ALA A 106 4.56 1.86 -12.25
C ALA A 106 4.17 3.09 -13.09
N GLY A 107 3.53 2.90 -14.24
CA GLY A 107 2.99 3.98 -15.08
C GLY A 107 1.69 4.60 -14.55
N CYS A 108 1.04 3.99 -13.56
CA CYS A 108 -0.19 4.51 -12.95
C CYS A 108 0.07 5.54 -11.83
N THR A 109 1.32 5.78 -11.45
CA THR A 109 1.71 6.75 -10.41
C THR A 109 2.83 7.66 -10.93
N PRO A 110 2.83 8.96 -10.58
CA PRO A 110 3.92 9.86 -10.97
C PRO A 110 5.25 9.51 -10.31
N GLN A 111 5.23 8.80 -9.17
CA GLN A 111 6.43 8.44 -8.42
C GLN A 111 6.43 6.95 -8.06
N VAL A 112 7.46 6.26 -8.53
CA VAL A 112 7.76 4.88 -8.13
C VAL A 112 8.82 4.92 -7.04
N CYS A 113 8.52 4.29 -5.91
CA CYS A 113 9.47 4.15 -4.82
C CYS A 113 10.45 3.01 -5.12
N THR A 114 11.73 3.20 -4.83
CA THR A 114 12.75 2.14 -4.99
C THR A 114 12.99 1.36 -3.70
N SER A 115 12.33 1.74 -2.60
CA SER A 115 12.41 1.05 -1.32
C SER A 115 11.16 1.29 -0.48
N LEU A 116 10.93 0.43 0.52
CA LEU A 116 9.86 0.65 1.50
C LEU A 116 10.11 1.89 2.36
N ALA A 117 11.37 2.19 2.68
CA ALA A 117 11.73 3.36 3.47
C ALA A 117 11.21 4.65 2.83
N GLN A 118 11.37 4.79 1.51
CA GLN A 118 10.87 5.94 0.76
C GLN A 118 9.33 6.05 0.83
N ALA A 119 8.62 4.93 0.67
CA ALA A 119 7.16 4.91 0.77
C ALA A 119 6.69 5.25 2.19
N VAL A 120 7.39 4.76 3.21
CA VAL A 120 7.13 5.08 4.63
C VAL A 120 7.31 6.56 4.91
N GLU A 121 8.33 7.22 4.36
CA GLU A 121 8.52 8.67 4.50
C GLU A 121 7.35 9.46 3.92
N ILE A 122 6.88 9.09 2.72
CA ILE A 122 5.70 9.70 2.10
C ILE A 122 4.46 9.52 2.97
N ILE A 123 4.22 8.31 3.50
CA ILE A 123 3.09 8.04 4.39
C ILE A 123 3.19 8.85 5.68
N ARG A 124 4.37 8.94 6.31
CA ARG A 124 4.58 9.76 7.51
C ARG A 124 4.21 11.22 7.26
N TYR A 125 4.66 11.76 6.14
CA TYR A 125 4.36 13.13 5.75
C TYR A 125 2.86 13.33 5.50
N ALA A 126 2.23 12.45 4.73
CA ALA A 126 0.78 12.48 4.47
C ALA A 126 -0.03 12.37 5.77
N ALA A 127 0.37 11.50 6.69
CA ALA A 127 -0.28 11.32 7.98
C ALA A 127 -0.18 12.58 8.84
N ALA A 128 0.98 13.24 8.85
CA ALA A 128 1.17 14.52 9.55
C ALA A 128 0.31 15.64 8.94
N GLN A 129 0.17 15.67 7.61
CA GLN A 129 -0.71 16.63 6.92
C GLN A 129 -2.19 16.40 7.27
N VAL A 130 -2.69 15.17 7.10
CA VAL A 130 -4.09 14.82 7.40
C VAL A 130 -4.41 14.98 8.88
N GLY A 131 -3.43 14.75 9.76
CA GLY A 131 -3.56 14.95 11.20
C GLY A 131 -3.45 16.41 11.67
N GLY A 132 -3.20 17.37 10.76
CA GLY A 132 -3.07 18.79 11.11
C GLY A 132 -1.77 19.14 11.85
N ALA A 133 -0.79 18.24 11.90
CA ALA A 133 0.50 18.47 12.51
C ALA A 133 1.47 19.21 11.56
N ALA A 134 1.29 19.05 10.25
CA ALA A 134 2.04 19.80 9.26
C ALA A 134 1.59 21.27 9.28
N ARG A 135 2.53 22.18 9.52
CA ARG A 135 2.29 23.62 9.46
C ARG A 135 2.92 24.17 8.19
N CYS A 136 2.18 25.00 7.45
CA CYS A 136 2.80 25.84 6.44
C CYS A 136 3.70 26.85 7.16
N ALA A 137 4.98 26.89 6.81
CA ALA A 137 5.88 27.98 7.20
C ALA A 137 5.59 29.23 6.35
N ALA A 138 4.33 29.66 6.30
CA ALA A 138 4.05 31.02 5.85
C ALA A 138 4.50 31.92 7.00
N GLU A 139 5.68 32.55 6.86
CA GLU A 139 6.04 33.65 7.74
C GLU A 139 4.87 34.65 7.73
N PRO A 140 4.43 35.16 8.89
CA PRO A 140 3.45 36.23 8.89
C PRO A 140 4.09 37.40 8.15
N VAL A 141 3.49 37.78 7.01
CA VAL A 141 3.80 39.02 6.32
C VAL A 141 3.59 40.13 7.36
N ARG A 142 4.69 40.75 7.78
CA ARG A 142 4.68 41.88 8.72
C ARG A 142 4.17 43.14 8.04
#